data_AF-A0A520AHR7-F1
#
_entry.id   AF-A0A520AHR7-F1
#
_cell.length_a   1.000
_cell.length_b   1.000
_cell.length_c   1.000
_cell.angle_alpha   90.00
_cell.angle_beta   90.00
_cell.angle_gamma   90.00
#
_symmetry.space_group_name_H-M   'P 1'
#
loop_
_entity.id
_entity.type
_entity.pdbx_description
1 polymer ?
#
loop_
_entity_poly.entity_id
_entity_poly.type
_entity_poly.pdbx_seq_one_letter_code
_entity_poly.pdbx_strand_id
1 'polypeptide(L)'
;MKNILTPLIFTFIIGSASAQKPKMQTFQLMEPNFNKTVIEGTISEVYNTQRYGKTLWWVRLGNDTLVHVWEKHFDNTSMKVGEKKKFTSIKRLDSNWWMKEKSEVKFRNQDTQNVLTVQ
;
A
#
# COMPACT_ATOMS: atom_id res chain seq x y z
N MET A 1 -33.21 18.52 61.15
CA MET A 1 -33.48 18.52 59.69
C MET A 1 -32.31 17.80 59.02
N LYS A 2 -32.57 16.74 58.25
CA LYS A 2 -31.55 15.81 57.74
C LYS A 2 -30.87 16.37 56.49
N ASN A 3 -29.54 16.38 56.53
CA ASN A 3 -28.63 16.72 55.45
C ASN A 3 -28.82 15.78 54.26
N ILE A 4 -28.94 16.31 53.05
CA ILE A 4 -28.82 15.50 51.83
C ILE A 4 -27.77 16.18 50.95
N LEU A 5 -26.53 15.76 51.15
CA LEU A 5 -25.39 16.06 50.30
C LEU A 5 -25.61 15.29 48.98
N THR A 6 -25.84 15.99 47.87
CA THR A 6 -25.97 15.36 46.55
C THR A 6 -24.57 15.14 45.98
N PRO A 7 -24.12 13.89 45.71
CA PRO A 7 -22.87 13.68 44.99
C PRO A 7 -23.13 13.85 43.49
N LEU A 8 -22.47 14.84 42.90
CA LEU A 8 -22.42 15.06 41.45
C LEU A 8 -21.46 14.03 40.84
N ILE A 9 -22.00 12.90 40.34
CA ILE A 9 -21.19 11.87 39.68
C ILE A 9 -20.94 12.32 38.24
N PHE A 10 -19.76 12.87 37.97
CA PHE A 10 -19.24 12.99 36.62
C PHE A 10 -18.68 11.63 36.18
N THR A 11 -19.49 10.81 35.50
CA THR A 11 -18.98 9.63 34.81
C THR A 11 -18.23 10.08 33.55
N PHE A 12 -16.91 10.14 33.65
CA PHE A 12 -16.02 10.30 32.50
C PHE A 12 -16.04 8.98 31.70
N ILE A 13 -16.95 8.88 30.74
CA ILE A 13 -16.96 7.76 29.79
C ILE A 13 -15.75 7.96 28.87
N ILE A 14 -14.61 7.36 29.23
CA ILE A 14 -13.49 7.18 28.31
C ILE A 14 -13.95 6.11 27.32
N GLY A 15 -14.78 6.53 26.36
CA GLY A 15 -15.06 5.71 25.19
C GLY A 15 -13.74 5.49 24.50
N SER A 16 -13.26 4.24 24.51
CA SER A 16 -12.18 3.84 23.63
C SER A 16 -12.70 4.06 22.22
N ALA A 17 -12.39 5.22 21.63
CA ALA A 17 -12.55 5.44 20.21
C ALA A 17 -11.63 4.42 19.56
N SER A 18 -12.15 3.23 19.30
CA SER A 18 -11.55 2.28 18.40
C SER A 18 -11.56 3.00 17.06
N ALA A 19 -10.51 3.78 16.81
CA ALA A 19 -10.25 4.41 15.55
C ALA A 19 -10.19 3.26 14.56
N GLN A 20 -11.33 3.00 13.89
CA GLN A 20 -11.45 2.01 12.85
C GLN A 20 -10.31 2.32 11.89
N LYS A 21 -9.28 1.47 11.89
CA LYS A 21 -8.11 1.68 11.03
C LYS A 21 -8.66 1.90 9.62
N PRO A 22 -8.42 3.06 8.99
CA PRO A 22 -9.03 3.37 7.72
C PRO A 22 -8.72 2.22 6.76
N LYS A 23 -9.77 1.63 6.20
CA LYS A 23 -9.63 0.49 5.29
C LYS A 23 -8.84 0.98 4.08
N MET A 24 -7.63 0.42 3.90
CA MET A 24 -6.75 0.78 2.79
C MET A 24 -7.49 0.61 1.46
N GLN A 25 -7.65 1.71 0.74
CA GLN A 25 -8.21 1.74 -0.60
C GLN A 25 -7.09 1.45 -1.59
N THR A 26 -7.20 0.34 -2.30
CA THR A 26 -6.20 -0.06 -3.28
C THR A 26 -6.72 0.19 -4.69
N PHE A 27 -5.86 0.72 -5.55
CA PHE A 27 -6.15 1.01 -6.94
C PHE A 27 -5.04 0.45 -7.82
N GLN A 28 -5.36 0.23 -9.09
CA GLN A 28 -4.42 -0.14 -10.14
C GLN A 28 -4.41 0.94 -11.20
N LEU A 29 -3.22 1.38 -11.58
CA LEU A 29 -3.02 2.21 -12.76
C LEU A 29 -3.27 1.38 -14.02
N MET A 30 -4.18 1.86 -14.86
CA MET A 30 -4.52 1.24 -16.13
C MET A 30 -3.87 2.00 -17.28
N GLU A 31 -4.00 1.48 -18.49
CA GLU A 31 -3.55 2.17 -19.70
C GLU A 31 -4.24 3.55 -19.82
N PRO A 32 -3.58 4.51 -20.50
CA PRO A 32 -4.18 5.79 -20.83
C PRO A 32 -5.56 5.61 -21.48
N ASN A 33 -6.53 6.45 -21.10
CA ASN A 33 -7.90 6.45 -21.61
C ASN A 33 -8.76 5.24 -21.21
N PHE A 34 -8.31 4.37 -20.30
CA PHE A 34 -9.15 3.28 -19.78
C PHE A 34 -10.42 3.81 -19.09
N ASN A 35 -10.28 4.88 -18.30
CA ASN A 35 -11.41 5.63 -17.73
C ASN A 35 -10.99 7.05 -17.35
N LYS A 36 -11.99 7.85 -16.95
CA LYS A 36 -11.82 9.24 -16.48
C LYS A 36 -11.58 9.34 -14.96
N THR A 37 -11.39 8.22 -14.27
CA THR A 37 -11.18 8.22 -12.82
C THR A 37 -9.79 8.75 -12.51
N VAL A 38 -9.70 9.57 -11.47
CA VAL A 38 -8.47 10.23 -11.06
C VAL A 38 -8.32 10.13 -9.55
N ILE A 39 -7.09 9.86 -9.10
CA ILE A 39 -6.68 10.04 -7.71
C ILE A 39 -5.48 10.99 -7.70
N GLU A 40 -5.48 11.91 -6.74
CA GLU A 40 -4.40 12.85 -6.50
C GLU A 40 -4.06 12.85 -5.02
N GLY A 41 -2.77 12.97 -4.71
CA GLY A 41 -2.32 13.10 -3.34
C GLY A 41 -0.81 13.29 -3.24
N THR A 42 -0.35 13.56 -2.02
CA THR A 42 1.07 13.55 -1.70
C THR A 42 1.52 12.10 -1.47
N ILE A 43 2.60 11.72 -2.14
CA ILE A 43 3.21 10.41 -1.98
C ILE A 43 3.83 10.31 -0.59
N SER A 44 3.32 9.38 0.22
CA SER A 44 3.83 9.12 1.57
C SER A 44 4.83 7.98 1.61
N GLU A 45 4.71 7.01 0.69
CA GLU A 45 5.56 5.83 0.64
C GLU A 45 5.62 5.29 -0.78
N VAL A 46 6.77 4.76 -1.17
CA VAL A 46 6.93 4.02 -2.42
C VAL A 46 7.71 2.75 -2.10
N TYR A 47 7.16 1.61 -2.48
CA TYR A 47 7.76 0.31 -2.23
C TYR A 47 7.40 -0.67 -3.35
N ASN A 48 8.07 -1.81 -3.36
CA ASN A 48 7.72 -2.92 -4.24
C ASN A 48 7.42 -4.19 -3.45
N THR A 49 6.66 -5.08 -4.07
CA THR A 49 6.47 -6.45 -3.61
C THR A 49 6.82 -7.41 -4.74
N GLN A 50 7.16 -8.66 -4.41
CA GLN A 50 7.37 -9.72 -5.38
C GLN A 50 6.26 -10.76 -5.25
N ARG A 51 5.77 -11.24 -6.40
CA ARG A 51 4.72 -12.24 -6.49
C ARG A 51 4.85 -13.02 -7.79
N TYR A 52 4.99 -14.34 -7.71
CA TYR A 52 5.20 -15.22 -8.86
C TYR A 52 6.34 -14.76 -9.78
N GLY A 53 7.47 -14.33 -9.20
CA GLY A 53 8.63 -13.79 -9.92
C GLY A 53 8.39 -12.45 -10.60
N LYS A 54 7.28 -11.75 -10.29
CA LYS A 54 6.97 -10.42 -10.81
C LYS A 54 7.09 -9.37 -9.72
N THR A 55 7.76 -8.27 -10.05
CA THR A 55 7.85 -7.08 -9.19
C THR A 55 6.61 -6.20 -9.40
N LEU A 56 5.94 -5.86 -8.32
CA LEU A 56 4.77 -4.98 -8.29
C LEU A 56 5.17 -3.69 -7.57
N TRP A 57 5.03 -2.54 -8.25
CA TRP A 57 5.33 -1.24 -7.66
C TRP A 57 4.10 -0.63 -7.01
N TRP A 58 4.26 -0.12 -5.80
CA TRP A 58 3.20 0.44 -4.98
C TRP A 58 3.55 1.86 -4.56
N VAL A 59 2.64 2.79 -4.82
CA VAL A 59 2.73 4.18 -4.41
C VAL A 59 1.60 4.46 -3.43
N ARG A 60 1.97 4.82 -2.20
CA ARG A 60 1.01 5.20 -1.17
C ARG A 60 0.78 6.70 -1.20
N LEU A 61 -0.48 7.08 -1.15
CA LEU A 61 -0.93 8.47 -1.07
C LEU A 61 -1.57 8.68 0.31
N GLY A 62 -0.99 9.56 1.11
CA GLY A 62 -1.43 9.75 2.50
C GLY A 62 -1.42 8.46 3.31
N ASN A 63 -2.49 8.21 4.07
CA ASN A 63 -2.55 7.08 5.01
C ASN A 63 -3.46 5.93 4.56
N ASP A 64 -4.38 6.17 3.64
CA ASP A 64 -5.49 5.27 3.33
C ASP A 64 -5.57 4.85 1.86
N THR A 65 -4.70 5.38 1.00
CA THR A 65 -4.76 5.14 -0.45
C THR A 65 -3.47 4.53 -0.95
N LEU A 66 -3.60 3.47 -1.75
CA LEU A 66 -2.50 2.76 -2.36
C LEU A 66 -2.75 2.54 -3.84
N VAL A 67 -1.76 2.83 -4.67
CA VAL A 67 -1.84 2.71 -6.13
C VAL A 67 -0.77 1.75 -6.60
N HIS A 68 -1.18 0.65 -7.23
CA HIS A 68 -0.30 -0.21 -8.01
C HIS A 68 0.06 0.49 -9.32
N VAL A 69 1.35 0.60 -9.58
CA VAL A 69 1.89 1.19 -10.81
C VAL A 69 2.65 0.09 -11.54
N TRP A 70 2.39 -0.07 -12.84
CA TRP A 70 3.19 -0.98 -13.65
C TRP A 70 4.60 -0.44 -13.81
N GLU A 71 5.60 -1.33 -13.84
CA GLU A 71 7.01 -0.96 -14.00
C GLU A 71 7.23 -0.01 -15.18
N LYS A 72 6.62 -0.27 -16.34
CA LYS A 72 6.68 0.60 -17.53
C LYS A 72 6.11 2.01 -17.36
N HIS A 73 5.32 2.24 -16.32
CA HIS A 73 4.69 3.53 -16.01
C HIS A 73 5.27 4.16 -14.73
N PHE A 74 6.18 3.46 -14.06
CA PHE A 74 6.81 3.95 -12.86
C PHE A 74 7.90 4.94 -13.22
N ASP A 75 7.73 6.19 -12.80
CA ASP A 75 8.67 7.26 -13.05
C ASP A 75 9.38 7.63 -11.75
N ASN A 76 10.62 7.14 -11.62
CA ASN A 76 11.49 7.40 -10.47
C ASN A 76 11.71 8.89 -10.19
N THR A 77 11.54 9.78 -11.16
CA THR A 77 11.75 11.22 -10.97
C THR A 77 10.57 11.90 -10.30
N SER A 78 9.34 11.51 -10.67
CA SER A 78 8.10 12.14 -10.19
C SER A 78 7.31 11.30 -9.18
N MET A 79 7.67 10.03 -8.98
CA MET A 79 7.05 9.14 -7.99
C MET A 79 7.96 8.95 -6.77
N LYS A 80 8.20 10.04 -6.03
CA LYS A 80 9.03 10.08 -4.82
C LYS A 80 8.23 10.55 -3.61
N VAL A 81 8.64 10.12 -2.42
CA VAL A 81 8.03 10.56 -1.16
C VAL A 81 8.11 12.08 -1.04
N GLY A 82 7.00 12.71 -0.68
CA GLY A 82 6.84 14.17 -0.57
C GLY A 82 6.29 14.84 -1.83
N GLU A 83 6.37 14.19 -3.00
CA GLU A 83 5.85 14.76 -4.25
C GLU A 83 4.33 14.63 -4.35
N LYS A 84 3.68 15.63 -4.95
CA LYS A 84 2.26 15.55 -5.32
C LYS A 84 2.13 14.89 -6.68
N LYS A 85 1.33 13.83 -6.77
CA LYS A 85 1.12 13.10 -8.01
C LYS A 85 -0.37 12.88 -8.27
N LYS A 86 -0.73 13.03 -9.54
CA LYS A 86 -2.04 12.73 -10.09
C LYS A 86 -1.95 11.44 -10.92
N PHE A 87 -2.76 10.45 -10.57
CA PHE A 87 -2.93 9.20 -11.31
C PHE A 87 -4.26 9.22 -12.03
N THR A 88 -4.22 9.11 -13.36
CA THR A 88 -5.40 9.06 -14.23
C THR A 88 -5.61 7.65 -14.74
N SER A 89 -6.83 7.29 -15.13
CA SER A 89 -7.14 5.96 -15.67
C SER A 89 -6.84 4.85 -14.66
N ILE A 90 -7.58 4.85 -13.55
CA ILE A 90 -7.36 3.92 -12.43
C ILE A 90 -8.56 3.01 -12.19
N LYS A 91 -8.32 1.79 -11.72
CA LYS A 91 -9.36 0.83 -11.34
C LYS A 91 -9.21 0.45 -9.87
N ARG A 92 -10.33 0.37 -9.12
CA ARG A 92 -10.30 -0.13 -7.75
C ARG A 92 -9.91 -1.61 -7.73
N LEU A 93 -9.00 -1.97 -6.82
CA LEU A 93 -8.65 -3.34 -6.49
C LEU A 93 -9.25 -3.70 -5.14
N ASP A 94 -10.13 -4.69 -5.13
CA ASP A 94 -10.69 -5.25 -3.89
C ASP A 94 -9.78 -6.35 -3.30
N SER A 95 -8.67 -6.66 -3.97
CA SER A 95 -7.70 -7.65 -3.54
C SER A 95 -6.58 -7.04 -2.70
N ASN A 96 -6.09 -7.83 -1.74
CA ASN A 96 -5.00 -7.42 -0.85
C ASN A 96 -3.61 -7.77 -1.41
N TRP A 97 -3.40 -7.59 -2.72
CA TRP A 97 -2.13 -7.94 -3.38
C TRP A 97 -0.92 -7.13 -2.88
N TRP A 98 -1.20 -6.01 -2.20
CA TRP A 98 -0.21 -5.20 -1.50
C TRP A 98 0.30 -5.82 -0.20
N MET A 99 -0.42 -6.79 0.38
CA MET A 99 0.09 -7.53 1.52
C MET A 99 1.24 -8.38 1.01
N LYS A 100 2.46 -8.08 1.49
CA LYS A 100 3.68 -8.80 1.13
C LYS A 100 3.43 -10.30 1.19
N GLU A 101 3.47 -10.97 0.03
CA GLU A 101 3.62 -12.42 0.03
C GLU A 101 4.99 -12.72 0.66
N LYS A 102 4.99 -13.48 1.75
CA LYS A 102 6.22 -13.99 2.40
C LYS A 102 6.86 -15.13 1.59
N SER A 103 6.45 -15.34 0.35
CA SER A 103 6.76 -16.55 -0.41
C SER A 103 7.41 -16.18 -1.72
N GLU A 104 8.74 -16.08 -1.70
CA GLU A 104 9.53 -16.73 -2.73
C GLU A 104 10.85 -17.21 -2.12
N VAL A 105 10.92 -18.55 -2.00
CA VAL A 105 12.13 -19.31 -1.79
C VAL A 105 13.16 -18.80 -2.78
N LYS A 106 14.36 -18.45 -2.29
CA LYS A 106 15.50 -18.07 -3.12
C LYS A 106 15.61 -19.07 -4.27
N PHE A 107 15.36 -18.64 -5.51
CA PHE A 107 15.82 -19.41 -6.65
C PHE A 107 17.34 -19.46 -6.53
N ARG A 108 17.85 -20.62 -6.13
CA ARG A 108 19.27 -20.93 -6.13
C ARG A 108 19.69 -20.78 -7.59
N ASN A 109 20.45 -19.74 -7.91
CA ASN A 109 21.19 -19.69 -9.17
C ASN A 109 21.91 -21.03 -9.29
N GLN A 110 21.52 -21.85 -10.27
CA GLN A 110 22.38 -22.93 -10.70
C GLN A 110 23.58 -22.24 -11.33
N ASP A 111 24.63 -22.04 -10.53
CA ASP A 111 25.96 -21.87 -11.08
C ASP A 111 26.16 -23.06 -12.02
N THR A 112 26.14 -22.78 -13.32
CA THR A 112 26.73 -23.64 -14.34
C THR A 112 28.21 -23.76 -13.99
N GLN A 113 28.53 -24.68 -13.08
CA GLN A 113 29.87 -25.19 -12.93
C GLN A 113 30.17 -25.94 -14.23
N ASN A 114 30.87 -25.23 -15.11
CA ASN A 114 31.65 -25.84 -16.18
C ASN A 114 32.63 -26.84 -15.56
N VAL A 115 32.18 -28.08 -15.38
CA VAL A 115 33.08 -29.21 -15.19
C VAL A 115 33.44 -29.66 -16.60
N LEU A 116 34.53 -29.08 -17.13
CA LEU A 116 35.25 -29.65 -18.26
C LEU A 116 35.80 -31.01 -17.80
N THR A 117 35.07 -32.06 -18.11
CA THR A 117 35.59 -33.44 -18.08
C THR A 117 36.19 -33.71 -19.44
N VAL A 118 37.51 -33.70 -19.58
CA VAL A 118 38.19 -34.42 -20.67
C VAL A 118 39.54 -34.96 -20.17
N GLN A 119 39.52 -36.29 -19.97
CA GLN A 119 40.54 -37.33 -20.14
C GLN A 119 41.98 -37.10 -19.64
#